data_AF-A0A842M6U9-F1
#
_entry.id   AF-A0A842M6U9-F1
#
_cell.length_a   1.000
_cell.length_b   1.000
_cell.length_c   1.000
_cell.angle_alpha   90.00
_cell.angle_beta   90.00
_cell.angle_gamma   90.00
#
_symmetry.space_group_name_H-M   'P 1'
#
loop_
_entity.id
_entity.type
_entity.pdbx_description
1 polymer ?
#
loop_
_entity_poly.entity_id
_entity_poly.type
_entity_poly.pdbx_seq_one_letter_code
_entity_poly.pdbx_strand_id
1 'polypeptide(L)'
;MVSRVLEEIKKTIMQRLPSRVHVAKVEFEGPELVIYTKNPEIISENGDLIRELAKDLRKRIIIRSDRSVLMEPEKAIEKIHEIVPKEAEITNISFDDITCEVIIEAKKPGLVIGKYGSTSREIVKNIGWAPKILRTPPISSEIIQRIRRTLRKNSKERKKILHQLGNRIHQETKYENDWARLTAMGGFREVGRSCLYLQTPNSRILLDCGVNVAGTDEKTLYPFLNVPEFAPDNLDAVIITHAHLDHSGFVPYLYHYGYDGPVYCTTPTRDLMTLLQLDHIDIAYREEQPLPFNVKHVKKCIKHTITLDYGEVTDIAPDIRLTLHNAGHILGSAMAHLHIGDGQHNMVYTGDFKYEQSRLLEPAVTRFPRLETLVMESTYGGKEDVQPSRNHAEKELIKTIYTTLRRGGKILIPVFAVGRAQELMVVLEEYIRTGIIHEVPV
;
A
#
# COMPACT_ATOMS: atom_id res chain seq x y z
N MET A 1 10.84 22.84 -17.71
CA MET A 1 11.60 22.67 -16.46
C MET A 1 11.93 21.19 -16.18
N VAL A 2 10.94 20.29 -16.11
CA VAL A 2 11.14 18.82 -15.93
C VAL A 2 12.14 18.20 -16.91
N SER A 3 12.06 18.59 -18.19
CA SER A 3 12.99 18.12 -19.23
C SER A 3 14.46 18.43 -18.94
N ARG A 4 14.79 19.43 -18.13
CA ARG A 4 16.19 19.80 -17.84
C ARG A 4 16.79 18.91 -16.75
N VAL A 5 16.06 18.73 -15.65
CA VAL A 5 16.45 17.85 -14.54
C VAL A 5 16.62 16.41 -15.02
N LEU A 6 15.67 15.92 -15.82
CA LEU A 6 15.75 14.58 -16.39
C LEU A 6 16.96 14.42 -17.34
N GLU A 7 17.26 15.43 -18.17
CA GLU A 7 18.42 15.37 -19.07
C GLU A 7 19.76 15.44 -18.33
N GLU A 8 19.86 16.23 -17.25
CA GLU A 8 21.06 16.27 -16.39
C GLU A 8 21.29 14.93 -15.67
N ILE A 9 20.22 14.34 -15.14
CA ILE A 9 20.27 13.00 -14.53
C ILE A 9 20.66 11.96 -15.57
N LYS A 10 20.04 11.99 -16.74
CA LYS A 10 20.34 11.06 -17.84
C LYS A 10 21.80 11.16 -18.29
N LYS A 11 22.36 12.37 -18.37
CA LYS A 11 23.79 12.58 -18.66
C LYS A 11 24.68 11.94 -17.59
N THR A 12 24.35 12.15 -16.31
CA THR A 12 25.08 11.56 -15.18
C THR A 12 25.02 10.04 -15.20
N ILE A 13 23.86 9.46 -15.50
CA ILE A 13 23.64 8.02 -15.64
C ILE A 13 24.49 7.46 -16.79
N MET A 14 24.46 8.10 -17.97
CA MET A 14 25.20 7.63 -19.13
C MET A 14 26.72 7.72 -18.97
N GLN A 15 27.23 8.64 -18.13
CA GLN A 15 28.67 8.74 -17.82
C GLN A 15 29.17 7.66 -16.87
N ARG A 16 28.29 7.15 -15.99
CA ARG A 16 28.67 6.20 -14.93
C ARG A 16 28.33 4.76 -15.23
N LEU A 17 27.30 4.52 -16.05
CA LEU A 17 26.94 3.17 -16.45
C LEU A 17 27.92 2.65 -17.52
N PRO A 18 28.47 1.43 -17.37
CA PRO A 18 29.29 0.81 -18.39
C PRO A 18 28.52 0.66 -19.71
N SER A 19 29.23 0.72 -20.83
CA SER A 19 28.62 0.61 -22.18
C SER A 19 27.82 -0.68 -22.37
N ARG A 20 28.16 -1.76 -21.65
CA ARG A 20 27.43 -3.04 -21.65
C ARG A 20 25.96 -2.92 -21.23
N VAL A 21 25.58 -1.82 -20.57
CA VAL A 21 24.22 -1.58 -20.08
C VAL A 21 23.21 -1.24 -21.16
N HIS A 22 23.64 -0.80 -22.34
CA HIS A 22 22.75 -0.54 -23.49
C HIS A 22 21.44 0.15 -23.07
N VAL A 23 21.57 1.31 -22.42
CA VAL A 23 20.42 2.10 -21.93
C VAL A 23 19.58 2.55 -23.13
N ALA A 24 18.32 2.12 -23.17
CA ALA A 24 17.35 2.51 -24.17
C ALA A 24 16.76 3.88 -23.86
N LYS A 25 16.33 4.08 -22.61
CA LYS A 25 15.71 5.33 -22.13
C LYS A 25 15.70 5.39 -20.60
N VAL A 26 15.49 6.59 -20.09
CA VAL A 26 15.37 6.89 -18.65
C VAL A 26 14.10 7.71 -18.46
N GLU A 27 13.22 7.27 -17.57
CA GLU A 27 11.91 7.90 -17.31
C GLU A 27 11.68 8.01 -15.80
N PHE A 28 11.02 9.08 -15.37
CA PHE A 28 10.39 9.09 -14.04
C PHE A 28 9.04 8.38 -14.13
N GLU A 29 8.82 7.41 -13.25
CA GLU A 29 7.54 6.71 -13.11
C GLU A 29 7.14 6.68 -11.64
N GLY A 30 6.23 7.59 -11.27
CA GLY A 30 5.89 7.84 -9.88
C GLY A 30 7.12 8.27 -9.06
N PRO A 31 7.33 7.69 -7.87
CA PRO A 31 8.50 7.98 -7.03
C PRO A 31 9.85 7.48 -7.58
N GLU A 32 9.86 6.71 -8.67
CA GLU A 32 11.04 5.98 -9.12
C GLU A 32 11.67 6.60 -10.37
N LEU A 33 13.00 6.52 -10.43
CA LEU A 33 13.76 6.71 -11.66
C LEU A 33 13.98 5.36 -12.33
N VAL A 34 13.34 5.16 -13.49
CA VAL A 34 13.36 3.89 -14.22
C VAL A 34 14.35 3.97 -15.38
N ILE A 35 15.30 3.04 -15.40
CA ILE A 35 16.28 2.86 -16.48
C ILE A 35 15.86 1.65 -17.31
N TYR A 36 15.54 1.87 -18.58
CA TYR A 36 15.23 0.80 -19.52
C TYR A 36 16.48 0.34 -20.24
N THR A 37 16.75 -0.96 -20.26
CA THR A 37 17.93 -1.56 -20.91
C THR A 37 17.53 -2.54 -22.01
N LYS A 38 18.29 -2.55 -23.11
CA LYS A 38 18.19 -3.60 -24.15
C LYS A 38 18.95 -4.89 -23.79
N ASN A 39 19.61 -4.93 -22.64
CA ASN A 39 20.34 -6.09 -22.15
C ASN A 39 19.71 -6.59 -20.84
N PRO A 40 18.75 -7.54 -20.92
CA PRO A 40 18.04 -8.07 -19.74
C PRO A 40 18.95 -8.74 -18.71
N GLU A 41 20.12 -9.26 -19.10
CA GLU A 41 21.02 -9.98 -18.18
C GLU A 41 21.47 -9.10 -17.00
N ILE A 42 21.49 -7.79 -17.19
CA ILE A 42 21.92 -6.83 -16.16
C ILE A 42 20.95 -6.73 -14.99
N ILE A 43 19.68 -7.05 -15.22
CA ILE A 43 18.68 -7.14 -14.15
C ILE A 43 19.08 -8.25 -13.15
N SER A 44 19.81 -9.26 -13.64
CA SER A 44 20.23 -10.43 -12.86
C SER A 44 21.63 -10.30 -12.24
N GLU A 45 22.44 -9.33 -12.66
CA GLU A 45 23.79 -9.13 -12.15
C GLU A 45 23.80 -8.33 -10.82
N ASN A 46 24.82 -8.55 -9.99
CA ASN A 46 24.94 -7.92 -8.67
C ASN A 46 24.84 -6.39 -8.77
N GLY A 47 23.75 -5.85 -8.22
CA GLY A 47 23.31 -4.45 -8.32
C GLY A 47 24.13 -3.43 -7.53
N ASP A 48 25.42 -3.67 -7.29
CA ASP A 48 26.27 -2.74 -6.55
C ASP A 48 26.41 -1.40 -7.27
N LEU A 49 26.55 -1.42 -8.60
CA LEU A 49 26.58 -0.22 -9.44
C LEU A 49 25.29 0.62 -9.30
N ILE A 50 24.14 -0.04 -9.23
CA ILE A 50 22.84 0.65 -9.12
C ILE A 50 22.64 1.20 -7.72
N ARG A 51 23.12 0.48 -6.70
CA ARG A 51 23.12 0.97 -5.33
C ARG A 51 23.99 2.21 -5.18
N GLU A 52 25.17 2.25 -5.81
CA GLU A 52 26.03 3.42 -5.84
C GLU A 52 25.38 4.60 -6.58
N LEU A 53 24.82 4.34 -7.75
CA LEU A 53 24.13 5.37 -8.54
C LEU A 53 22.91 5.95 -7.79
N ALA A 54 22.14 5.10 -7.10
CA ALA A 54 21.00 5.51 -6.29
C ALA A 54 21.40 6.36 -5.08
N LYS A 55 22.52 6.03 -4.42
CA LYS A 55 23.08 6.82 -3.32
C LYS A 55 23.51 8.21 -3.79
N ASP A 56 24.21 8.27 -4.90
CA ASP A 56 24.75 9.53 -5.42
C ASP A 56 23.66 10.47 -5.94
N LEU A 57 22.67 9.92 -6.63
CA LEU A 57 21.52 10.69 -7.10
C LEU A 57 20.49 10.97 -6.01
N ARG A 58 20.61 10.32 -4.84
CA ARG A 58 19.62 10.33 -3.73
C ARG A 58 18.20 10.06 -4.23
N LYS A 59 18.09 9.12 -5.17
CA LYS A 59 16.84 8.71 -5.83
C LYS A 59 16.78 7.20 -5.91
N ARG A 60 15.57 6.66 -5.82
CA ARG A 60 15.35 5.23 -6.04
C ARG A 60 15.46 4.92 -7.52
N ILE A 61 16.36 4.01 -7.87
CA ILE A 61 16.61 3.62 -9.27
C ILE A 61 16.16 2.18 -9.46
N ILE A 62 15.37 1.96 -10.51
CA ILE A 62 14.91 0.64 -10.93
C ILE A 62 15.38 0.39 -12.36
N ILE A 63 15.92 -0.80 -12.64
CA ILE A 63 16.20 -1.23 -14.01
C ILE A 63 15.05 -2.10 -14.50
N ARG A 64 14.61 -1.85 -15.73
CA ARG A 64 13.65 -2.70 -16.45
C ARG A 64 14.16 -3.03 -17.84
N SER A 65 13.72 -4.16 -18.37
CA SER A 65 13.95 -4.50 -19.77
C SER A 65 13.16 -3.55 -20.67
N ASP A 66 13.78 -3.09 -21.75
CA ASP A 66 13.08 -2.35 -22.78
C ASP A 66 12.05 -3.24 -23.49
N ARG A 67 10.94 -2.64 -23.94
CA ARG A 67 9.87 -3.41 -24.60
C ARG A 67 10.33 -4.12 -25.86
N SER A 68 11.37 -3.63 -26.53
CA SER A 68 11.94 -4.27 -27.72
C SER A 68 12.58 -5.64 -27.45
N VAL A 69 12.89 -5.96 -26.18
CA VAL A 69 13.54 -7.22 -25.79
C VAL A 69 12.65 -8.11 -24.92
N LEU A 70 11.40 -7.70 -24.68
CA LEU A 70 10.41 -8.53 -23.99
C LEU A 70 9.80 -9.53 -24.96
N MET A 71 9.78 -10.80 -24.58
CA MET A 71 9.08 -11.84 -25.32
C MET A 71 7.56 -11.66 -25.18
N GLU A 72 6.80 -11.97 -26.24
CA GLU A 72 5.34 -11.96 -26.18
C GLU A 72 4.81 -12.89 -25.07
N PRO A 73 3.80 -12.48 -24.29
CA PRO A 73 3.32 -13.23 -23.12
C PRO A 73 3.01 -14.71 -23.38
N GLU A 74 2.39 -15.02 -24.52
CA GLU A 74 2.03 -16.40 -24.89
C GLU A 74 3.27 -17.29 -25.03
N LYS A 75 4.28 -16.81 -25.76
CA LYS A 75 5.57 -17.51 -25.93
C LYS A 75 6.38 -17.55 -24.63
N ALA A 76 6.29 -16.49 -23.83
CA ALA A 76 6.96 -16.42 -22.54
C ALA A 76 6.42 -17.47 -21.57
N ILE A 77 5.09 -17.74 -21.57
CA ILE A 77 4.49 -18.81 -20.76
C ILE A 77 5.03 -20.18 -21.16
N GLU A 78 5.09 -20.48 -22.46
CA GLU A 78 5.66 -21.75 -22.97
C GLU A 78 7.11 -21.90 -22.51
N LYS A 79 7.90 -20.84 -22.65
CA LYS A 79 9.32 -20.86 -22.26
C LYS A 79 9.52 -21.01 -20.75
N ILE A 80 8.64 -20.43 -19.93
CA ILE A 80 8.65 -20.61 -18.47
C ILE A 80 8.38 -22.08 -18.13
N HIS A 81 7.44 -22.75 -18.81
CA HIS A 81 7.15 -24.16 -18.59
C HIS A 81 8.28 -25.10 -19.06
N GLU A 82 9.12 -24.67 -20.01
CA GLU A 82 10.34 -25.40 -20.40
C GLU A 82 11.45 -25.26 -19.34
N ILE A 83 11.65 -24.06 -18.79
CA ILE A 83 12.74 -23.75 -17.86
C ILE A 83 12.42 -24.25 -16.44
N VAL A 84 11.18 -24.10 -16.00
CA VAL A 84 10.78 -24.40 -14.62
C VAL A 84 10.38 -25.88 -14.47
N PRO A 85 10.96 -26.62 -13.52
CA PRO A 85 10.59 -28.01 -13.28
C PRO A 85 9.11 -28.19 -12.95
N LYS A 86 8.47 -29.25 -13.47
CA LYS A 86 7.03 -29.53 -13.25
C LYS A 86 6.70 -29.73 -11.77
N GLU A 87 7.67 -30.17 -10.98
CA GLU A 87 7.56 -30.37 -9.52
C GLU A 87 7.35 -29.06 -8.75
N ALA A 88 7.62 -27.91 -9.37
CA ALA A 88 7.35 -26.59 -8.81
C ALA A 88 5.84 -26.34 -8.63
N GLU A 89 5.00 -27.01 -9.44
CA GLU A 89 3.55 -26.87 -9.47
C GLU A 89 3.11 -25.40 -9.60
N ILE A 90 3.41 -24.81 -10.76
CA ILE A 90 2.93 -23.47 -11.12
C ILE A 90 1.40 -23.50 -11.23
N THR A 91 0.73 -22.62 -10.49
CA THR A 91 -0.73 -22.50 -10.48
C THR A 91 -1.23 -21.35 -11.33
N ASN A 92 -0.42 -20.29 -11.49
CA ASN A 92 -0.83 -19.09 -12.22
C ASN A 92 0.40 -18.33 -12.71
N ILE A 93 0.34 -17.80 -13.93
CA ILE A 93 1.35 -16.92 -14.52
C ILE A 93 0.66 -15.67 -15.00
N SER A 94 1.27 -14.52 -14.75
CA SER A 94 0.72 -13.28 -15.25
C SER A 94 1.72 -12.16 -15.42
N PHE A 95 1.41 -11.20 -16.27
CA PHE A 95 2.34 -10.14 -16.68
C PHE A 95 1.88 -8.77 -16.21
N ASP A 96 2.86 -7.90 -15.94
CA ASP A 96 2.69 -6.47 -15.71
C ASP A 96 3.54 -5.68 -16.71
N ASP A 97 2.89 -5.14 -17.73
CA ASP A 97 3.53 -4.37 -18.82
C ASP A 97 4.17 -3.05 -18.37
N ILE A 98 3.85 -2.57 -17.16
CA ILE A 98 4.37 -1.33 -16.61
C ILE A 98 5.71 -1.61 -15.94
N THR A 99 5.73 -2.59 -15.02
CA THR A 99 6.93 -2.99 -14.29
C THR A 99 7.84 -3.92 -15.09
N CYS A 100 7.37 -4.42 -16.24
CA CYS A 100 8.07 -5.41 -17.07
C CYS A 100 8.36 -6.69 -16.27
N GLU A 101 7.42 -7.06 -15.38
CA GLU A 101 7.52 -8.22 -14.51
C GLU A 101 6.58 -9.35 -14.95
N VAL A 102 7.01 -10.58 -14.72
CA VAL A 102 6.17 -11.79 -14.78
C VAL A 102 5.97 -12.32 -13.38
N ILE A 103 4.72 -12.33 -12.91
CA ILE A 103 4.31 -12.86 -11.63
C ILE A 103 4.02 -14.36 -11.79
N ILE A 104 4.80 -15.20 -11.11
CA ILE A 104 4.68 -16.66 -11.16
C ILE A 104 4.25 -17.16 -9.78
N GLU A 105 3.05 -17.72 -9.67
CA GLU A 105 2.55 -18.34 -8.45
C GLU A 105 2.73 -19.86 -8.53
N ALA A 106 3.44 -20.43 -7.57
CA ALA A 106 3.75 -21.86 -7.53
C ALA A 106 3.64 -22.42 -6.11
N LYS A 107 3.31 -23.71 -5.96
CA LYS A 107 3.29 -24.35 -4.62
C LYS A 107 4.69 -24.48 -4.03
N LYS A 108 5.71 -24.69 -4.86
CA LYS A 108 7.13 -24.76 -4.45
C LYS A 108 7.97 -23.67 -5.14
N PRO A 109 7.89 -22.40 -4.68
CA PRO A 109 8.63 -21.26 -5.25
C PRO A 109 10.15 -21.47 -5.34
N GLY A 110 10.73 -22.22 -4.40
CA GLY A 110 12.18 -22.46 -4.38
C GLY A 110 12.71 -23.13 -5.66
N LEU A 111 11.89 -23.96 -6.32
CA LEU A 111 12.24 -24.60 -7.58
C LEU A 111 12.15 -23.63 -8.78
N VAL A 112 11.29 -22.62 -8.69
CA VAL A 112 11.18 -21.54 -9.70
C VAL A 112 12.37 -20.57 -9.58
N ILE A 113 12.83 -20.32 -8.35
CA ILE A 113 14.01 -19.47 -8.10
C ILE A 113 15.29 -20.20 -8.55
N GLY A 114 15.40 -21.49 -8.22
CA GLY A 114 16.60 -22.30 -8.47
C GLY A 114 17.71 -22.06 -7.43
N LYS A 115 18.70 -22.95 -7.39
CA LYS A 115 19.87 -22.79 -6.51
C LYS A 115 20.64 -21.53 -6.91
N TYR A 116 20.93 -20.66 -5.95
CA TYR A 116 21.59 -19.37 -6.19
C TYR A 116 20.85 -18.46 -7.20
N GLY A 117 19.54 -18.67 -7.39
CA GLY A 117 18.75 -17.90 -8.35
C GLY A 117 18.92 -18.32 -9.81
N SER A 118 19.60 -19.44 -10.10
CA SER A 118 19.94 -19.86 -11.47
C SER A 118 18.75 -19.85 -12.42
N THR A 119 17.63 -20.45 -12.01
CA THR A 119 16.42 -20.58 -12.82
C THR A 119 15.76 -19.22 -13.05
N SER A 120 15.69 -18.36 -12.02
CA SER A 120 15.16 -17.01 -12.19
C SER A 120 15.99 -16.15 -13.15
N ARG A 121 17.32 -16.27 -13.12
CA ARG A 121 18.21 -15.57 -14.06
C ARG A 121 18.07 -16.10 -15.48
N GLU A 122 17.88 -17.42 -15.61
CA GLU A 122 17.63 -18.06 -16.90
C GLU A 122 16.30 -17.60 -17.51
N ILE A 123 15.26 -17.42 -16.70
CA ILE A 123 13.99 -16.81 -17.14
C ILE A 123 14.27 -15.41 -17.71
N VAL A 124 14.92 -14.51 -16.94
CA VAL A 124 15.24 -13.16 -17.43
C VAL A 124 16.02 -13.18 -18.75
N LYS A 125 17.04 -14.03 -18.84
CA LYS A 125 17.87 -14.17 -20.04
C LYS A 125 17.08 -14.63 -21.26
N ASN A 126 16.15 -15.55 -21.10
CA ASN A 126 15.40 -16.13 -22.21
C ASN A 126 14.19 -15.30 -22.64
N ILE A 127 13.47 -14.68 -21.70
CA ILE A 127 12.19 -14.01 -21.99
C ILE A 127 12.23 -12.49 -21.78
N GLY A 128 13.29 -11.95 -21.16
CA GLY A 128 13.45 -10.52 -20.88
C GLY A 128 12.63 -10.00 -19.71
N TRP A 129 11.56 -10.69 -19.29
CA TRP A 129 10.71 -10.31 -18.15
C TRP A 129 11.40 -10.57 -16.81
N ALA A 130 11.22 -9.66 -15.85
CA ALA A 130 11.69 -9.83 -14.49
C ALA A 130 10.75 -10.75 -13.69
N PRO A 131 11.19 -11.92 -13.19
CA PRO A 131 10.32 -12.85 -12.49
C PRO A 131 10.04 -12.41 -11.05
N LYS A 132 8.78 -12.17 -10.73
CA LYS A 132 8.26 -11.99 -9.37
C LYS A 132 7.62 -13.29 -8.90
N ILE A 133 8.37 -14.06 -8.12
CA ILE A 133 8.01 -15.42 -7.75
C ILE A 133 7.26 -15.41 -6.41
N LEU A 134 6.05 -15.96 -6.40
CA LEU A 134 5.16 -16.00 -5.23
C LEU A 134 4.73 -17.43 -4.91
N ARG A 135 4.49 -17.70 -3.62
CA ARG A 135 3.82 -18.94 -3.22
C ARG A 135 2.34 -18.85 -3.56
N THR A 136 1.78 -19.92 -4.11
CA THR A 136 0.33 -20.03 -4.29
C THR A 136 -0.36 -19.85 -2.93
N PRO A 137 -1.28 -18.89 -2.79
CA PRO A 137 -2.00 -18.71 -1.54
C PRO A 137 -2.92 -19.90 -1.28
N PRO A 138 -3.11 -20.33 -0.01
CA PRO A 138 -4.02 -21.43 0.31
C PRO A 138 -5.48 -21.10 -0.03
N ILE A 139 -5.84 -19.81 0.00
CA ILE A 139 -7.18 -19.31 -0.34
C ILE A 139 -7.00 -18.21 -1.39
N SER A 140 -7.70 -18.32 -2.51
CA SER A 140 -7.71 -17.28 -3.53
C SER A 140 -8.64 -16.13 -3.14
N SER A 141 -8.22 -14.88 -3.36
CA SER A 141 -9.05 -13.69 -3.14
C SER A 141 -9.61 -13.13 -4.45
N GLU A 142 -10.93 -13.04 -4.55
CA GLU A 142 -11.61 -12.43 -5.69
C GLU A 142 -11.29 -10.94 -5.84
N ILE A 143 -11.14 -10.22 -4.72
CA ILE A 143 -10.80 -8.80 -4.70
C ILE A 143 -9.40 -8.58 -5.30
N ILE A 144 -8.40 -9.37 -4.89
CA ILE A 144 -7.05 -9.29 -5.45
C ILE A 144 -7.08 -9.57 -6.96
N GLN A 145 -7.82 -10.60 -7.40
CA GLN A 145 -7.97 -10.90 -8.82
C GLN A 145 -8.67 -9.76 -9.59
N ARG A 146 -9.68 -9.11 -9.00
CA ARG A 146 -10.38 -7.96 -9.59
C ARG A 146 -9.47 -6.73 -9.69
N ILE A 147 -8.66 -6.46 -8.67
CA ILE A 147 -7.65 -5.39 -8.69
C ILE A 147 -6.62 -5.65 -9.78
N ARG A 148 -6.01 -6.84 -9.81
CA ARG A 148 -5.04 -7.23 -10.85
C ARG A 148 -5.61 -7.10 -12.26
N ARG A 149 -6.85 -7.57 -12.49
CA ARG A 149 -7.55 -7.38 -13.78
C ARG A 149 -7.74 -5.91 -14.12
N THR A 150 -8.08 -5.07 -13.14
CA THR A 150 -8.25 -3.63 -13.32
C THR A 150 -6.93 -2.98 -13.72
N LEU A 151 -5.82 -3.30 -13.05
CA LEU A 151 -4.50 -2.75 -13.35
C LEU A 151 -4.02 -3.16 -14.76
N ARG A 152 -4.17 -4.45 -15.13
CA ARG A 152 -3.77 -4.94 -16.46
C ARG A 152 -4.54 -4.29 -17.59
N LYS A 153 -5.88 -4.25 -17.50
CA LYS A 153 -6.72 -3.64 -18.54
C LYS A 153 -6.45 -2.15 -18.74
N ASN A 154 -5.88 -1.48 -17.73
CA ASN A 154 -5.61 -0.04 -17.76
C ASN A 154 -4.09 0.27 -17.75
N SER A 155 -3.23 -0.66 -18.19
CA SER A 155 -1.77 -0.50 -18.13
C SER A 155 -1.28 0.74 -18.88
N LYS A 156 -1.86 1.03 -20.06
CA LYS A 156 -1.54 2.21 -20.87
C LYS A 156 -1.90 3.53 -20.17
N GLU A 157 -3.05 3.57 -19.50
CA GLU A 157 -3.47 4.74 -18.72
C GLU A 157 -2.57 4.92 -17.50
N ARG A 158 -2.32 3.84 -16.76
CA ARG A 158 -1.51 3.86 -15.55
C ARG A 158 -0.05 4.26 -15.82
N LYS A 159 0.54 3.85 -16.94
CA LYS A 159 1.87 4.35 -17.35
C LYS A 159 1.88 5.86 -17.56
N LYS A 160 0.81 6.46 -18.11
CA LYS A 160 0.69 7.93 -18.24
C LYS A 160 0.57 8.61 -16.88
N ILE A 161 -0.26 8.06 -15.99
CA ILE A 161 -0.44 8.56 -14.61
C ILE A 161 0.92 8.58 -13.89
N LEU A 162 1.66 7.47 -13.91
CA LEU A 162 2.98 7.37 -13.29
C LEU A 162 3.98 8.35 -13.90
N HIS A 163 3.98 8.51 -15.22
CA HIS A 163 4.88 9.46 -15.88
C HIS A 163 4.59 10.92 -15.49
N GLN A 164 3.31 11.32 -15.50
CA GLN A 164 2.89 12.65 -15.08
C GLN A 164 3.21 12.91 -13.61
N LEU A 165 2.97 11.92 -12.75
CA LEU A 165 3.30 11.99 -11.33
C LEU A 165 4.80 12.12 -11.09
N GLY A 166 5.61 11.28 -11.74
CA GLY A 166 7.07 11.33 -11.58
C GLY A 166 7.64 12.67 -12.01
N ASN A 167 7.10 13.25 -13.08
CA ASN A 167 7.43 14.59 -13.53
C ASN A 167 7.03 15.70 -12.55
N ARG A 168 6.06 15.48 -11.65
CA ARG A 168 5.69 16.43 -10.58
C ARG A 168 6.56 16.27 -9.34
N ILE A 169 6.77 15.03 -8.90
CA ILE A 169 7.58 14.69 -7.70
C ILE A 169 9.02 15.20 -7.85
N HIS A 170 9.60 15.03 -9.03
CA HIS A 170 11.03 15.26 -9.25
C HIS A 170 11.37 16.68 -9.74
N GLN A 171 10.46 17.64 -9.52
CA GLN A 171 10.74 19.04 -9.79
C GLN A 171 11.62 19.65 -8.70
N GLU A 172 12.27 20.76 -9.01
CA GLU A 172 12.89 21.60 -7.99
C GLU A 172 11.80 22.27 -7.14
N THR A 173 12.09 22.47 -5.85
CA THR A 173 11.22 23.25 -4.95
C THR A 173 11.11 24.67 -5.46
N LYS A 174 9.89 25.22 -5.48
CA LYS A 174 9.63 26.59 -5.97
C LYS A 174 9.90 27.64 -4.91
N TYR A 175 9.71 27.29 -3.65
CA TYR A 175 9.83 28.15 -2.49
C TYR A 175 10.73 27.49 -1.44
N GLU A 176 11.33 28.29 -0.57
CA GLU A 176 12.03 27.77 0.61
C GLU A 176 11.03 27.17 1.59
N ASN A 177 11.45 26.16 2.35
CA ASN A 177 10.58 25.43 3.28
C ASN A 177 10.57 26.10 4.66
N ASP A 178 10.09 27.34 4.70
CA ASP A 178 10.13 28.18 5.91
C ASP A 178 9.09 27.77 6.97
N TRP A 179 8.05 27.04 6.54
CA TRP A 179 6.98 26.57 7.42
C TRP A 179 6.45 25.21 6.99
N ALA A 180 5.89 24.49 7.96
CA ALA A 180 4.98 23.36 7.75
C ALA A 180 3.81 23.53 8.70
N ARG A 181 2.60 23.15 8.27
CA ARG A 181 1.40 23.21 9.12
C ARG A 181 0.48 22.04 8.88
N LEU A 182 -0.32 21.74 9.90
CA LEU A 182 -1.33 20.70 9.90
C LEU A 182 -2.71 21.32 10.11
N THR A 183 -3.65 20.97 9.25
CA THR A 183 -5.07 21.34 9.38
C THR A 183 -5.88 20.08 9.64
N ALA A 184 -6.55 20.03 10.79
CA ALA A 184 -7.51 18.99 11.12
C ALA A 184 -8.77 19.15 10.25
N MET A 185 -9.14 18.13 9.49
CA MET A 185 -10.36 18.13 8.66
C MET A 185 -11.40 17.11 9.12
N GLY A 186 -11.04 16.18 10.02
CA GLY A 186 -11.95 15.24 10.69
C GLY A 186 -11.17 14.28 11.59
N GLY A 187 -11.84 13.66 12.57
CA GLY A 187 -11.19 12.72 13.51
C GLY A 187 -10.40 13.39 14.65
N PHE A 188 -10.62 14.68 14.89
CA PHE A 188 -9.99 15.41 16.00
C PHE A 188 -11.02 15.71 17.08
N ARG A 189 -10.79 15.19 18.30
CA ARG A 189 -11.76 15.15 19.42
C ARG A 189 -13.03 14.32 19.13
N GLU A 190 -12.92 13.36 18.22
CA GLU A 190 -13.96 12.42 17.85
C GLU A 190 -13.30 11.15 17.25
N VAL A 191 -14.06 10.06 17.14
CA VAL A 191 -13.68 8.88 16.36
C VAL A 191 -14.59 8.83 15.13
N GLY A 192 -14.00 8.59 13.96
CA GLY A 192 -14.68 8.67 12.68
C GLY A 192 -14.08 9.75 11.79
N ARG A 193 -14.20 9.57 10.46
CA ARG A 193 -13.81 10.55 9.42
C ARG A 193 -12.41 11.14 9.57
N SER A 194 -11.43 10.34 10.01
CA SER A 194 -10.03 10.74 10.16
C SER A 194 -9.52 11.35 8.86
N CYS A 195 -9.05 12.60 8.95
CA CYS A 195 -8.57 13.37 7.82
C CYS A 195 -7.70 14.54 8.30
N LEU A 196 -6.43 14.52 7.93
CA LEU A 196 -5.43 15.51 8.33
C LEU A 196 -4.72 16.06 7.10
N TYR A 197 -4.58 17.38 7.01
CA TYR A 197 -3.99 18.04 5.86
C TYR A 197 -2.65 18.67 6.21
N LEU A 198 -1.58 18.11 5.67
CA LEU A 198 -0.23 18.65 5.75
C LEU A 198 0.03 19.61 4.60
N GLN A 199 0.55 20.78 4.93
CA GLN A 199 0.92 21.80 3.97
C GLN A 199 2.33 22.33 4.25
N THR A 200 3.11 22.46 3.18
CA THR A 200 4.34 23.24 3.12
C THR A 200 4.15 24.37 2.08
N PRO A 201 5.11 25.29 1.90
CA PRO A 201 5.12 26.21 0.77
C PRO A 201 4.97 25.51 -0.58
N ASN A 202 5.54 24.31 -0.74
CA ASN A 202 5.64 23.58 -1.99
C ASN A 202 4.58 22.48 -2.15
N SER A 203 4.16 21.82 -1.08
CA SER A 203 3.41 20.57 -1.19
C SER A 203 2.27 20.37 -0.19
N ARG A 204 1.21 19.71 -0.67
CA ARG A 204 -0.09 19.54 0.00
C ARG A 204 -0.40 18.05 0.04
N ILE A 205 -0.43 17.47 1.23
CA ILE A 205 -0.57 16.04 1.45
C ILE A 205 -1.73 15.79 2.39
N LEU A 206 -2.58 14.82 2.05
CA LEU A 206 -3.72 14.42 2.86
C LEU A 206 -3.42 13.07 3.51
N LEU A 207 -3.49 13.03 4.84
CA LEU A 207 -3.27 11.86 5.69
C LEU A 207 -4.63 11.35 6.15
N ASP A 208 -5.02 10.18 5.65
CA ASP A 208 -6.34 9.56 5.74
C ASP A 208 -7.49 10.42 5.17
N CYS A 209 -8.54 9.75 4.68
CA CYS A 209 -9.78 10.38 4.23
C CYS A 209 -10.94 9.43 4.53
N GLY A 210 -11.37 9.43 5.79
CA GLY A 210 -12.38 8.50 6.29
C GLY A 210 -13.82 8.96 6.18
N VAL A 211 -14.74 8.05 6.54
CA VAL A 211 -16.15 8.35 6.83
C VAL A 211 -16.48 8.02 8.29
N ASN A 212 -17.34 8.79 8.93
CA ASN A 212 -17.88 8.41 10.23
C ASN A 212 -19.05 7.45 10.02
N VAL A 213 -18.82 6.14 10.15
CA VAL A 213 -19.87 5.12 9.96
C VAL A 213 -21.02 5.19 10.98
N ALA A 214 -20.81 5.89 12.11
CA ALA A 214 -21.83 6.11 13.13
C ALA A 214 -22.55 7.47 12.96
N GLY A 215 -22.11 8.31 12.02
CA GLY A 215 -22.73 9.61 11.77
C GLY A 215 -24.11 9.44 11.14
N THR A 216 -25.06 10.29 11.56
CA THR A 216 -26.43 10.31 10.99
C THR A 216 -26.65 11.53 10.10
N ASP A 217 -25.86 12.59 10.29
CA ASP A 217 -25.97 13.84 9.53
C ASP A 217 -24.75 14.03 8.61
N GLU A 218 -24.96 14.57 7.41
CA GLU A 218 -23.87 14.85 6.45
C GLU A 218 -22.73 15.69 7.05
N LYS A 219 -23.06 16.62 7.97
CA LYS A 219 -22.09 17.46 8.67
C LYS A 219 -21.17 16.68 9.63
N THR A 220 -21.54 15.45 9.96
CA THR A 220 -20.83 14.56 10.90
C THR A 220 -20.24 13.34 10.19
N LEU A 221 -20.80 12.97 9.03
CA LEU A 221 -20.40 11.81 8.23
C LEU A 221 -19.04 12.00 7.57
N TYR A 222 -18.77 13.19 7.05
CA TYR A 222 -17.63 13.42 6.16
C TYR A 222 -16.62 14.42 6.71
N PRO A 223 -15.35 14.34 6.28
CA PRO A 223 -14.36 15.37 6.52
C PRO A 223 -14.75 16.72 5.92
N PHE A 224 -14.30 17.81 6.52
CA PHE A 224 -14.52 19.18 6.06
C PHE A 224 -13.63 19.51 4.85
N LEU A 225 -13.97 18.99 3.68
CA LEU A 225 -13.27 19.29 2.41
C LEU A 225 -13.62 20.68 1.85
N ASN A 226 -14.55 21.40 2.47
CA ASN A 226 -14.97 22.75 2.11
C ASN A 226 -14.16 23.85 2.79
N VAL A 227 -13.06 23.52 3.48
CA VAL A 227 -12.15 24.51 4.08
C VAL A 227 -11.43 25.30 2.98
N PRO A 228 -11.20 26.61 3.15
CA PRO A 228 -10.61 27.46 2.09
C PRO A 228 -9.23 27.00 1.60
N GLU A 229 -8.48 26.32 2.46
CA GLU A 229 -7.12 25.86 2.17
C GLU A 229 -7.07 24.59 1.32
N PHE A 230 -8.20 23.87 1.19
CA PHE A 230 -8.27 22.59 0.48
C PHE A 230 -8.82 22.78 -0.93
N ALA A 231 -8.09 22.26 -1.91
CA ALA A 231 -8.54 22.17 -3.29
C ALA A 231 -7.99 20.86 -3.91
N PRO A 232 -8.82 20.01 -4.53
CA PRO A 232 -8.37 18.75 -5.13
C PRO A 232 -7.26 18.93 -6.17
N ASP A 233 -7.29 20.03 -6.94
CA ASP A 233 -6.31 20.32 -7.99
C ASP A 233 -4.90 20.61 -7.45
N ASN A 234 -4.83 21.06 -6.19
CA ASN A 234 -3.56 21.39 -5.51
C ASN A 234 -3.06 20.25 -4.62
N LEU A 235 -3.78 19.13 -4.52
CA LEU A 235 -3.40 18.01 -3.68
C LEU A 235 -2.35 17.15 -4.39
N ASP A 236 -1.16 17.02 -3.79
CA ASP A 236 -0.05 16.26 -4.39
C ASP A 236 -0.16 14.77 -4.11
N ALA A 237 -0.67 14.39 -2.94
CA ALA A 237 -0.81 12.99 -2.55
C ALA A 237 -1.86 12.78 -1.45
N VAL A 238 -2.41 11.57 -1.43
CA VAL A 238 -3.18 11.03 -0.32
C VAL A 238 -2.41 9.85 0.26
N ILE A 239 -2.29 9.76 1.58
CA ILE A 239 -1.64 8.66 2.30
C ILE A 239 -2.71 7.99 3.16
N ILE A 240 -2.85 6.68 3.05
CA ILE A 240 -3.80 5.89 3.83
C ILE A 240 -3.04 4.98 4.79
N THR A 241 -3.24 5.20 6.09
CA THR A 241 -2.59 4.44 7.16
C THR A 241 -3.06 3.00 7.15
N HIS A 242 -4.37 2.78 7.08
CA HIS A 242 -4.96 1.45 7.09
C HIS A 242 -6.35 1.44 6.46
N ALA A 243 -6.90 0.24 6.28
CA ALA A 243 -8.07 0.02 5.44
C ALA A 243 -9.43 0.33 6.08
N HIS A 244 -9.52 0.64 7.38
CA HIS A 244 -10.82 0.91 7.98
C HIS A 244 -11.52 2.10 7.33
N LEU A 245 -12.86 2.09 7.33
CA LEU A 245 -13.67 3.05 6.58
C LEU A 245 -13.56 4.47 7.17
N ASP A 246 -13.34 4.59 8.46
CA ASP A 246 -13.06 5.84 9.16
C ASP A 246 -11.68 6.43 8.89
N HIS A 247 -10.84 5.75 8.09
CA HIS A 247 -9.58 6.28 7.57
C HIS A 247 -9.51 6.31 6.04
N SER A 248 -10.31 5.48 5.36
CA SER A 248 -10.17 5.27 3.90
C SER A 248 -11.48 5.37 3.11
N GLY A 249 -12.63 5.44 3.78
CA GLY A 249 -13.95 5.31 3.16
C GLY A 249 -14.32 6.46 2.23
N PHE A 250 -13.71 7.64 2.40
CA PHE A 250 -14.04 8.84 1.64
C PHE A 250 -13.02 9.17 0.53
N VAL A 251 -11.95 8.37 0.40
CA VAL A 251 -10.99 8.49 -0.71
C VAL A 251 -11.67 8.45 -2.10
N PRO A 252 -12.66 7.57 -2.38
CA PRO A 252 -13.33 7.56 -3.69
C PRO A 252 -14.06 8.86 -4.00
N TYR A 253 -14.52 9.60 -2.98
CA TYR A 253 -15.15 10.91 -3.17
C TYR A 253 -14.15 11.94 -3.72
N LEU A 254 -12.88 11.91 -3.31
CA LEU A 254 -11.86 12.81 -3.87
C LEU A 254 -11.78 12.69 -5.40
N TYR A 255 -11.82 11.45 -5.91
CA TYR A 255 -11.81 11.17 -7.35
C TYR A 255 -13.13 11.54 -8.05
N HIS A 256 -14.26 11.47 -7.35
CA HIS A 256 -15.53 12.03 -7.82
C HIS A 256 -15.41 13.55 -7.97
N TYR A 257 -14.75 14.20 -7.01
CA TYR A 257 -14.60 15.64 -6.89
C TYR A 257 -13.42 16.23 -7.69
N GLY A 258 -12.81 15.45 -8.58
CA GLY A 258 -11.81 15.93 -9.54
C GLY A 258 -10.35 15.58 -9.22
N TYR A 259 -10.05 14.97 -8.07
CA TYR A 259 -8.70 14.53 -7.75
C TYR A 259 -8.15 13.55 -8.80
N ASP A 260 -6.88 13.75 -9.16
CA ASP A 260 -6.16 12.96 -10.17
C ASP A 260 -4.74 12.58 -9.73
N GLY A 261 -4.39 12.83 -8.47
CA GLY A 261 -3.10 12.46 -7.89
C GLY A 261 -3.05 11.01 -7.38
N PRO A 262 -1.95 10.60 -6.73
CA PRO A 262 -1.74 9.26 -6.21
C PRO A 262 -2.41 9.02 -4.84
N VAL A 263 -2.59 7.73 -4.52
CA VAL A 263 -2.84 7.27 -3.14
C VAL A 263 -1.68 6.34 -2.74
N TYR A 264 -1.02 6.61 -1.62
CA TYR A 264 0.05 5.78 -1.06
C TYR A 264 -0.46 5.00 0.14
N CYS A 265 -0.23 3.68 0.13
CA CYS A 265 -0.54 2.79 1.25
C CYS A 265 0.21 1.47 1.10
N THR A 266 0.07 0.55 2.05
CA THR A 266 0.61 -0.80 1.90
C THR A 266 -0.23 -1.64 0.93
N THR A 267 0.37 -2.70 0.39
CA THR A 267 -0.36 -3.63 -0.51
C THR A 267 -1.62 -4.21 0.15
N PRO A 268 -1.59 -4.72 1.39
CA PRO A 268 -2.81 -5.23 2.04
C PRO A 268 -3.83 -4.13 2.30
N THR A 269 -3.40 -2.91 2.66
CA THR A 269 -4.32 -1.78 2.86
C THR A 269 -5.08 -1.45 1.58
N ARG A 270 -4.44 -1.41 0.41
CA ARG A 270 -5.16 -1.21 -0.88
C ARG A 270 -6.25 -2.26 -1.09
N ASP A 271 -5.91 -3.53 -0.86
CA ASP A 271 -6.79 -4.66 -1.15
C ASP A 271 -8.01 -4.66 -0.22
N LEU A 272 -7.77 -4.46 1.08
CA LEU A 272 -8.81 -4.37 2.10
C LEU A 272 -9.65 -3.10 1.98
N MET A 273 -9.03 -1.95 1.70
CA MET A 273 -9.74 -0.69 1.44
C MET A 273 -10.71 -0.86 0.26
N THR A 274 -10.27 -1.51 -0.81
CA THR A 274 -11.12 -1.79 -1.97
C THR A 274 -12.30 -2.71 -1.61
N LEU A 275 -12.06 -3.74 -0.80
CA LEU A 275 -13.10 -4.64 -0.31
C LEU A 275 -14.17 -3.85 0.48
N LEU A 276 -13.73 -3.08 1.49
CA LEU A 276 -14.61 -2.36 2.39
C LEU A 276 -15.37 -1.23 1.68
N GLN A 277 -14.73 -0.50 0.77
CA GLN A 277 -15.40 0.54 -0.02
C GLN A 277 -16.47 -0.03 -0.96
N LEU A 278 -16.23 -1.20 -1.57
CA LEU A 278 -17.22 -1.86 -2.42
C LEU A 278 -18.41 -2.39 -1.60
N ASP A 279 -18.13 -2.97 -0.43
CA ASP A 279 -19.14 -3.43 0.52
C ASP A 279 -20.00 -2.27 1.04
N HIS A 280 -19.38 -1.16 1.41
CA HIS A 280 -20.08 0.05 1.84
C HIS A 280 -21.03 0.61 0.77
N ILE A 281 -20.61 0.59 -0.50
CA ILE A 281 -21.48 0.97 -1.63
C ILE A 281 -22.66 0.01 -1.79
N ASP A 282 -22.43 -1.29 -1.65
CA ASP A 282 -23.46 -2.32 -1.78
C ASP A 282 -24.49 -2.22 -0.64
N ILE A 283 -24.04 -2.04 0.60
CA ILE A 283 -24.90 -1.83 1.78
C ILE A 283 -25.75 -0.58 1.58
N ALA A 284 -25.14 0.56 1.26
CA ALA A 284 -25.88 1.81 1.06
C ALA A 284 -26.92 1.69 -0.06
N TYR A 285 -26.60 0.99 -1.16
CA TYR A 285 -27.55 0.73 -2.23
C TYR A 285 -28.74 -0.14 -1.77
N ARG A 286 -28.49 -1.17 -0.97
CA ARG A 286 -29.55 -2.06 -0.42
C ARG A 286 -30.42 -1.38 0.64
N GLU A 287 -29.85 -0.47 1.40
CA GLU A 287 -30.55 0.31 2.44
C GLU A 287 -31.14 1.63 1.91
N GLU A 288 -31.09 1.84 0.58
CA GLU A 288 -31.60 3.04 -0.10
C GLU A 288 -30.99 4.35 0.43
N GLN A 289 -29.74 4.29 0.91
CA GLN A 289 -28.97 5.43 1.40
C GLN A 289 -28.11 6.01 0.26
N PRO A 290 -28.21 7.32 -0.03
CA PRO A 290 -27.39 7.93 -1.07
C PRO A 290 -25.93 8.04 -0.63
N LEU A 291 -25.01 7.56 -1.48
CA LEU A 291 -23.57 7.81 -1.32
C LEU A 291 -23.06 8.78 -2.40
N PRO A 292 -22.13 9.68 -2.04
CA PRO A 292 -21.61 10.66 -2.97
C PRO A 292 -20.52 10.10 -3.91
N PHE A 293 -20.36 8.78 -3.95
CA PHE A 293 -19.46 8.09 -4.86
C PHE A 293 -19.99 6.70 -5.24
N ASN A 294 -19.40 6.09 -6.28
CA ASN A 294 -19.81 4.78 -6.78
C ASN A 294 -18.61 3.92 -7.20
N VAL A 295 -18.90 2.71 -7.69
CA VAL A 295 -17.89 1.71 -8.12
C VAL A 295 -16.89 2.26 -9.15
N LYS A 296 -17.28 3.22 -10.01
CA LYS A 296 -16.36 3.83 -10.99
C LYS A 296 -15.25 4.61 -10.30
N HIS A 297 -15.54 5.23 -9.16
CA HIS A 297 -14.58 6.05 -8.41
C HIS A 297 -13.63 5.18 -7.59
N VAL A 298 -14.12 4.07 -7.03
CA VAL A 298 -13.24 3.03 -6.45
C VAL A 298 -12.28 2.46 -7.50
N LYS A 299 -12.76 2.19 -8.73
CA LYS A 299 -11.88 1.78 -9.84
C LYS A 299 -10.85 2.86 -10.21
N LYS A 300 -11.21 4.16 -10.15
CA LYS A 300 -10.25 5.25 -10.36
C LYS A 300 -9.20 5.26 -9.24
N CYS A 301 -9.62 5.14 -7.98
CA CYS A 301 -8.72 4.99 -6.84
C CYS A 301 -7.69 3.87 -7.05
N ILE A 302 -8.12 2.66 -7.43
CA ILE A 302 -7.22 1.52 -7.70
C ILE A 302 -6.13 1.87 -8.74
N LYS A 303 -6.50 2.60 -9.80
CA LYS A 303 -5.54 2.98 -10.87
C LYS A 303 -4.46 3.93 -10.36
N HIS A 304 -4.82 4.83 -9.45
CA HIS A 304 -3.95 5.86 -8.87
C HIS A 304 -3.26 5.39 -7.58
N THR A 305 -3.60 4.22 -7.03
CA THR A 305 -2.91 3.66 -5.87
C THR A 305 -1.50 3.17 -6.24
N ILE A 306 -0.53 3.61 -5.44
CA ILE A 306 0.86 3.18 -5.46
C ILE A 306 1.13 2.52 -4.11
N THR A 307 1.42 1.23 -4.14
CA THR A 307 1.64 0.44 -2.93
C THR A 307 3.11 0.48 -2.53
N LEU A 308 3.39 0.70 -1.25
CA LEU A 308 4.72 0.74 -0.67
C LEU A 308 4.88 -0.35 0.38
N ASP A 309 6.07 -0.92 0.48
CA ASP A 309 6.41 -1.84 1.56
C ASP A 309 6.87 -1.06 2.81
N TYR A 310 6.87 -1.73 3.97
CA TYR A 310 7.38 -1.10 5.19
C TYR A 310 8.87 -0.77 5.08
N GLY A 311 9.27 0.39 5.59
CA GLY A 311 10.65 0.87 5.57
C GLY A 311 11.12 1.40 4.20
N GLU A 312 10.25 1.43 3.20
CA GLU A 312 10.55 1.95 1.88
C GLU A 312 10.49 3.49 1.85
N VAL A 313 11.66 4.14 1.81
CA VAL A 313 11.77 5.58 1.67
C VAL A 313 11.39 6.01 0.25
N THR A 314 10.35 6.81 0.13
CA THR A 314 9.69 7.13 -1.15
C THR A 314 9.54 8.63 -1.32
N ASP A 315 10.07 9.20 -2.41
CA ASP A 315 9.82 10.59 -2.78
C ASP A 315 8.34 10.75 -3.20
N ILE A 316 7.55 11.53 -2.46
CA ILE A 316 6.12 11.74 -2.75
C ILE A 316 5.80 13.16 -3.21
N ALA A 317 6.74 14.08 -2.99
CA ALA A 317 6.72 15.46 -3.49
C ALA A 317 8.17 16.00 -3.56
N PRO A 318 8.43 17.17 -4.16
CA PRO A 318 9.77 17.76 -4.26
C PRO A 318 10.52 17.91 -2.93
N ASP A 319 9.78 18.13 -1.84
CA ASP A 319 10.27 18.41 -0.49
C ASP A 319 9.79 17.38 0.55
N ILE A 320 9.11 16.29 0.16
CA ILE A 320 8.56 15.31 1.11
C ILE A 320 8.91 13.88 0.71
N ARG A 321 9.53 13.16 1.64
CA ARG A 321 9.73 11.71 1.58
C ARG A 321 8.84 11.00 2.60
N LEU A 322 8.18 9.93 2.16
CA LEU A 322 7.33 9.06 2.98
C LEU A 322 8.06 7.76 3.30
N THR A 323 7.94 7.32 4.55
CA THR A 323 8.25 5.94 4.95
C THR A 323 7.07 5.38 5.75
N LEU A 324 6.57 4.22 5.34
CA LEU A 324 5.53 3.50 6.07
C LEU A 324 6.17 2.55 7.09
N HIS A 325 5.69 2.56 8.33
CA HIS A 325 6.15 1.66 9.41
C HIS A 325 4.99 0.84 9.96
N ASN A 326 5.23 -0.41 10.39
CA ASN A 326 4.16 -1.25 10.95
C ASN A 326 3.49 -0.57 12.16
N ALA A 327 2.16 -0.48 12.15
CA ALA A 327 1.35 0.03 13.25
C ALA A 327 0.77 -1.08 14.15
N GLY A 328 0.79 -2.35 13.71
CA GLY A 328 0.32 -3.49 14.52
C GLY A 328 -1.19 -3.52 14.79
N HIS A 329 -1.99 -2.69 14.10
CA HIS A 329 -3.44 -2.58 14.31
C HIS A 329 -4.25 -3.60 13.50
N ILE A 330 -4.13 -3.54 12.17
CA ILE A 330 -4.70 -4.50 11.22
C ILE A 330 -3.67 -4.91 10.16
N LEU A 331 -3.98 -5.92 9.36
CA LEU A 331 -3.11 -6.35 8.27
C LEU A 331 -2.82 -5.19 7.30
N GLY A 332 -1.55 -4.80 7.21
CA GLY A 332 -1.09 -3.68 6.39
C GLY A 332 -1.18 -2.29 7.04
N SER A 333 -1.61 -2.19 8.29
CA SER A 333 -1.68 -0.91 9.02
C SER A 333 -0.31 -0.26 9.18
N ALA A 334 -0.24 1.03 8.86
CA ALA A 334 1.01 1.78 8.77
C ALA A 334 0.96 3.12 9.51
N MET A 335 2.04 3.43 10.21
CA MET A 335 2.39 4.79 10.60
C MET A 335 3.13 5.48 9.44
N ALA A 336 2.81 6.74 9.17
CA ALA A 336 3.43 7.54 8.13
C ALA A 336 4.52 8.44 8.75
N HIS A 337 5.79 8.13 8.49
CA HIS A 337 6.91 9.03 8.77
C HIS A 337 7.15 9.92 7.54
N LEU A 338 7.10 11.23 7.76
CA LEU A 338 7.26 12.25 6.73
C LEU A 338 8.53 13.04 7.01
N HIS A 339 9.51 12.88 6.14
CA HIS A 339 10.72 13.69 6.12
C HIS A 339 10.48 14.90 5.24
N ILE A 340 10.57 16.10 5.82
CA ILE A 340 10.16 17.36 5.18
C ILE A 340 11.38 18.25 4.98
N GLY A 341 11.56 18.75 3.76
CA GLY A 341 12.62 19.67 3.37
C GLY A 341 14.03 19.10 3.61
N ASP A 342 14.80 19.79 4.44
CA ASP A 342 16.16 19.39 4.85
C ASP A 342 16.18 18.36 5.99
N GLY A 343 15.00 17.95 6.47
CA GLY A 343 14.83 16.96 7.52
C GLY A 343 14.92 17.50 8.94
N GLN A 344 14.96 18.82 9.13
CA GLN A 344 15.02 19.43 10.47
C GLN A 344 13.67 19.39 11.21
N HIS A 345 12.57 19.25 10.48
CA HIS A 345 11.22 19.16 11.05
C HIS A 345 10.42 18.03 10.38
N ASN A 346 10.60 16.82 10.87
CA ASN A 346 9.91 15.62 10.42
C ASN A 346 8.73 15.32 11.34
N MET A 347 7.74 14.62 10.81
CA MET A 347 6.58 14.20 11.58
C MET A 347 6.27 12.72 11.42
N VAL A 348 5.60 12.15 12.42
CA VAL A 348 4.94 10.85 12.34
C VAL A 348 3.46 11.05 12.60
N TYR A 349 2.64 10.51 11.72
CA TYR A 349 1.22 10.30 11.95
C TYR A 349 0.98 8.80 12.15
N THR A 350 0.47 8.40 13.31
CA THR A 350 0.39 6.98 13.67
C THR A 350 -0.74 6.25 12.94
N GLY A 351 -1.82 6.96 12.60
CA GLY A 351 -3.12 6.30 12.44
C GLY A 351 -3.49 5.52 13.70
N ASP A 352 -4.32 4.50 13.54
CA ASP A 352 -4.58 3.54 14.61
C ASP A 352 -3.39 2.59 14.78
N PHE A 353 -2.99 2.34 16.02
CA PHE A 353 -1.85 1.46 16.30
C PHE A 353 -2.02 0.64 17.57
N LYS A 354 -1.31 -0.48 17.63
CA LYS A 354 -1.22 -1.30 18.83
C LYS A 354 0.23 -1.56 19.21
N TYR A 355 0.64 -1.02 20.35
CA TYR A 355 2.00 -1.21 20.88
C TYR A 355 2.13 -2.48 21.73
N GLU A 356 1.53 -3.57 21.27
CA GLU A 356 1.60 -4.89 21.90
C GLU A 356 1.54 -5.94 20.79
N GLN A 357 2.36 -6.99 20.89
CA GLN A 357 2.27 -8.12 19.97
C GLN A 357 0.89 -8.78 20.08
N SER A 358 0.27 -9.05 18.93
CA SER A 358 -0.97 -9.80 18.85
C SER A 358 -0.74 -11.23 18.37
N ARG A 359 -1.79 -12.05 18.29
CA ARG A 359 -1.64 -13.40 17.72
C ARG A 359 -1.37 -13.34 16.22
N LEU A 360 -1.82 -12.28 15.55
CA LEU A 360 -1.68 -12.05 14.12
C LEU A 360 -0.51 -11.11 13.74
N LEU A 361 -0.22 -10.09 14.56
CA LEU A 361 0.60 -8.95 14.18
C LEU A 361 1.71 -8.65 15.19
N GLU A 362 2.84 -8.20 14.66
CA GLU A 362 3.93 -7.60 15.44
C GLU A 362 3.51 -6.23 16.03
N PRO A 363 4.08 -5.82 17.17
CA PRO A 363 3.77 -4.54 17.79
C PRO A 363 4.15 -3.37 16.86
N ALA A 364 3.50 -2.24 17.10
CA ALA A 364 3.83 -0.96 16.48
C ALA A 364 5.33 -0.62 16.60
N VAL A 365 5.90 -0.08 15.51
CA VAL A 365 7.27 0.45 15.51
C VAL A 365 7.35 1.70 16.39
N THR A 366 8.40 1.78 17.19
CA THR A 366 8.72 2.96 18.03
C THR A 366 10.06 3.59 17.70
N ARG A 367 10.76 3.05 16.70
CA ARG A 367 12.06 3.54 16.25
C ARG A 367 11.92 4.20 14.89
N PHE A 368 12.11 5.50 14.88
CA PHE A 368 12.12 6.32 13.68
C PHE A 368 13.50 6.95 13.51
N PRO A 369 13.82 7.45 12.31
CA PRO A 369 14.84 8.49 12.15
C PRO A 369 14.47 9.75 12.95
N ARG A 370 15.06 10.89 12.60
CA ARG A 370 14.73 12.18 13.19
C ARG A 370 13.22 12.49 13.16
N LEU A 371 12.70 13.03 14.26
CA LEU A 371 11.28 13.27 14.50
C LEU A 371 11.08 14.46 15.44
N GLU A 372 10.24 15.42 15.05
CA GLU A 372 9.93 16.63 15.80
C GLU A 372 8.46 16.70 16.22
N THR A 373 7.55 16.22 15.36
CA THR A 373 6.11 16.24 15.61
C THR A 373 5.52 14.82 15.55
N LEU A 374 4.87 14.38 16.64
CA LEU A 374 4.11 13.13 16.67
C LEU A 374 2.61 13.45 16.76
N VAL A 375 1.84 12.97 15.79
CA VAL A 375 0.38 12.98 15.81
C VAL A 375 -0.08 11.54 16.02
N MET A 376 -0.69 11.28 17.18
CA MET A 376 -1.11 9.93 17.55
C MET A 376 -2.59 9.85 17.90
N GLU A 377 -3.17 8.66 17.71
CA GLU A 377 -4.53 8.38 18.15
C GLU A 377 -4.67 8.43 19.68
N SER A 378 -5.91 8.56 20.14
CA SER A 378 -6.24 8.64 21.56
C SER A 378 -7.54 7.92 21.89
N THR A 379 -7.84 6.82 21.18
CA THR A 379 -9.09 6.05 21.33
C THR A 379 -9.30 5.57 22.77
N TYR A 380 -8.20 5.16 23.41
CA TYR A 380 -8.15 4.74 24.81
C TYR A 380 -7.29 5.72 25.65
N GLY A 381 -7.46 7.02 25.41
CA GLY A 381 -6.66 8.08 26.06
C GLY A 381 -7.10 8.44 27.48
N GLY A 382 -8.28 8.02 27.92
CA GLY A 382 -8.81 8.29 29.25
C GLY A 382 -8.11 7.47 30.33
N LYS A 383 -8.04 8.02 31.54
CA LYS A 383 -7.43 7.33 32.70
C LYS A 383 -8.06 5.96 32.98
N GLU A 384 -9.37 5.84 32.73
CA GLU A 384 -10.15 4.63 33.01
C GLU A 384 -10.16 3.64 31.82
N ASP A 385 -9.52 3.97 30.69
CA ASP A 385 -9.56 3.19 29.45
C ASP A 385 -8.53 2.04 29.43
N VAL A 386 -8.15 1.53 30.60
CA VAL A 386 -7.18 0.45 30.75
C VAL A 386 -7.82 -0.88 30.36
N GLN A 387 -7.30 -1.50 29.31
CA GLN A 387 -7.76 -2.81 28.85
C GLN A 387 -7.18 -3.94 29.73
N PRO A 388 -7.93 -5.03 29.99
CA PRO A 388 -7.38 -6.20 30.66
C PRO A 388 -6.29 -6.85 29.80
N SER A 389 -5.41 -7.62 30.45
CA SER A 389 -4.45 -8.44 29.71
C SER A 389 -5.18 -9.42 28.78
N ARG A 390 -4.55 -9.72 27.65
CA ARG A 390 -5.13 -10.64 26.66
C ARG A 390 -5.47 -12.01 27.26
N ASN A 391 -4.58 -12.54 28.10
CA ASN A 391 -4.82 -13.81 28.79
C ASN A 391 -6.10 -13.78 29.63
N HIS A 392 -6.34 -12.67 30.33
CA HIS A 392 -7.56 -12.49 31.12
C HIS A 392 -8.80 -12.36 30.22
N ALA A 393 -8.72 -11.54 29.17
CA ALA A 393 -9.80 -11.36 28.21
C ALA A 393 -10.20 -12.66 27.51
N GLU A 394 -9.22 -13.47 27.07
CA GLU A 394 -9.47 -14.78 26.46
C GLU A 394 -10.16 -15.74 27.43
N LYS A 395 -9.74 -15.77 28.71
CA LYS A 395 -10.40 -16.60 29.73
C LYS A 395 -11.85 -16.20 29.97
N GLU A 396 -12.14 -14.90 30.08
CA GLU A 396 -13.52 -14.42 30.27
C GLU A 396 -14.38 -14.66 29.02
N LEU A 397 -13.80 -14.55 27.81
CA LEU A 397 -14.48 -14.91 26.57
C LEU A 397 -14.88 -16.39 26.55
N ILE A 398 -13.93 -17.30 26.81
CA ILE A 398 -14.18 -18.75 26.84
C ILE A 398 -15.25 -19.09 27.88
N LYS A 399 -15.16 -18.52 29.08
CA LYS A 399 -16.14 -18.73 30.15
C LYS A 399 -17.55 -18.31 29.72
N THR A 400 -17.67 -17.19 29.01
CA THR A 400 -18.94 -16.69 28.49
C THR A 400 -19.50 -17.60 27.40
N ILE A 401 -18.64 -18.05 26.46
CA ILE A 401 -19.00 -19.01 25.41
C ILE A 401 -19.49 -20.33 26.03
N TYR A 402 -18.71 -20.91 26.94
CA TYR A 402 -19.04 -22.16 27.62
C TYR A 402 -20.38 -22.09 28.35
N THR A 403 -20.60 -21.02 29.11
CA THR A 403 -21.84 -20.79 29.85
C THR A 403 -23.05 -20.69 28.92
N THR A 404 -22.89 -20.00 27.79
CA THR A 404 -23.97 -19.82 26.81
C THR A 404 -24.29 -21.11 26.07
N LEU A 405 -23.26 -21.84 25.62
CA LEU A 405 -23.41 -23.14 24.95
C LEU A 405 -24.07 -24.17 25.87
N ARG A 406 -23.68 -24.24 27.15
CA ARG A 406 -24.31 -25.15 28.13
C ARG A 406 -25.79 -24.87 28.37
N ARG A 407 -26.25 -23.65 28.14
CA ARG A 407 -27.66 -23.26 28.23
C ARG A 407 -28.44 -23.51 26.94
N GLY A 408 -27.79 -24.05 25.90
CA GLY A 408 -28.39 -24.23 24.57
C GLY A 408 -28.53 -22.92 23.78
N GLY A 409 -27.82 -21.86 24.17
CA GLY A 409 -27.85 -20.56 23.51
C GLY A 409 -26.84 -20.44 22.37
N LYS A 410 -27.03 -19.41 21.55
CA LYS A 410 -26.06 -18.97 20.52
C LYS A 410 -25.30 -17.74 21.00
N ILE A 411 -24.06 -17.59 20.56
CA ILE A 411 -23.22 -16.43 20.86
C ILE A 411 -23.15 -15.56 19.61
N LEU A 412 -23.51 -14.28 19.73
CA LEU A 412 -23.36 -13.30 18.67
C LEU A 412 -22.19 -12.36 19.00
N ILE A 413 -21.19 -12.29 18.11
CA ILE A 413 -20.02 -11.41 18.26
C ILE A 413 -19.95 -10.46 17.06
N PRO A 414 -20.39 -9.19 17.20
CA PRO A 414 -20.31 -8.23 16.11
C PRO A 414 -18.85 -7.82 15.87
N VAL A 415 -18.40 -7.93 14.62
CA VAL A 415 -17.03 -7.59 14.20
C VAL A 415 -17.05 -6.95 12.81
N PHE A 416 -16.09 -6.05 12.56
CA PHE A 416 -15.79 -5.62 11.20
C PHE A 416 -15.16 -6.77 10.39
N ALA A 417 -15.25 -6.69 9.06
CA ALA A 417 -14.67 -7.69 8.17
C ALA A 417 -13.14 -7.83 8.33
N VAL A 418 -12.45 -6.79 8.81
CA VAL A 418 -11.02 -6.83 9.14
C VAL A 418 -10.72 -6.17 10.49
N GLY A 419 -9.86 -6.83 11.27
CA GLY A 419 -9.43 -6.42 12.60
C GLY A 419 -9.70 -7.51 13.63
N ARG A 420 -10.68 -7.29 14.51
CA ARG A 420 -11.01 -8.23 15.61
C ARG A 420 -11.46 -9.61 15.13
N ALA A 421 -12.07 -9.70 13.94
CA ALA A 421 -12.53 -10.98 13.38
C ALA A 421 -11.40 -11.99 13.24
N GLN A 422 -10.26 -11.57 12.67
CA GLN A 422 -9.11 -12.46 12.43
C GLN A 422 -8.46 -12.90 13.75
N GLU A 423 -8.30 -11.99 14.71
CA GLU A 423 -7.80 -12.33 16.04
C GLU A 423 -8.69 -13.36 16.74
N LEU A 424 -10.01 -13.15 16.69
CA LEU A 424 -10.98 -14.09 17.27
C LEU A 424 -10.96 -15.45 16.58
N MET A 425 -10.85 -15.49 15.25
CA MET A 425 -10.75 -16.76 14.51
C MET A 425 -9.55 -17.59 14.97
N VAL A 426 -8.38 -16.96 15.17
CA VAL A 426 -7.18 -17.67 15.66
C VAL A 426 -7.38 -18.17 17.09
N VAL A 427 -7.95 -17.35 17.98
CA VAL A 427 -8.23 -17.74 19.37
C VAL A 427 -9.23 -18.90 19.44
N LEU A 428 -10.32 -18.81 18.68
CA LEU A 428 -11.37 -19.82 18.67
C LEU A 428 -10.90 -21.13 18.01
N GLU A 429 -10.17 -21.06 16.90
CA GLU A 429 -9.58 -22.25 16.27
C GLU A 429 -8.69 -23.00 17.25
N GLU A 430 -7.78 -22.31 17.93
CA GLU A 430 -6.88 -22.93 18.89
C GLU A 430 -7.65 -23.61 20.02
N TYR A 431 -8.62 -22.90 20.62
CA TYR A 431 -9.35 -23.41 21.77
C TYR A 431 -10.36 -24.51 21.45
N ILE A 432 -10.91 -24.55 20.23
CA ILE A 432 -11.69 -25.69 19.75
C ILE A 432 -10.75 -26.88 19.50
N ARG A 433 -9.62 -26.67 18.80
CA ARG A 433 -8.66 -27.73 18.48
C ARG A 433 -8.03 -28.36 19.72
N THR A 434 -7.81 -27.59 20.79
CA THR A 434 -7.29 -28.11 22.07
C THR A 434 -8.37 -28.68 22.99
N GLY A 435 -9.64 -28.65 22.59
CA GLY A 435 -10.76 -29.18 23.37
C GLY A 435 -11.14 -28.34 24.61
N ILE A 436 -10.70 -27.07 24.68
CA ILE A 436 -11.10 -26.14 25.74
C ILE A 436 -12.54 -25.67 25.50
N ILE A 437 -12.90 -25.44 24.25
CA ILE A 437 -14.28 -25.19 23.79
C ILE A 437 -14.79 -26.47 23.12
N HIS A 438 -16.03 -26.86 23.41
CA HIS A 438 -16.68 -27.99 22.72
C HIS A 438 -16.77 -27.71 21.22
N GLU A 439 -16.53 -28.73 20.39
CA GLU A 439 -16.61 -28.59 18.95
C GLU A 439 -18.03 -28.23 18.52
N VAL A 440 -18.18 -27.00 18.00
CA VAL A 440 -19.41 -26.46 17.44
C VAL A 440 -19.09 -25.71 16.16
N PRO A 441 -20.02 -25.66 15.19
CA PRO A 441 -19.87 -24.79 14.03
C PRO A 441 -19.82 -23.32 14.48
N VAL A 442 -18.80 -22.60 14.04
CA VAL A 442 -18.59 -21.16 14.31
C VAL A 442 -19.11 -20.34 13.14
#